data_AF-X1E1U6-F1
#
_entry.id   AF-X1E1U6-F1
#
_cell.length_a   1.000
_cell.length_b   1.000
_cell.length_c   1.000
_cell.angle_alpha   90.00
_cell.angle_beta   90.00
_cell.angle_gamma   90.00
#
_symmetry.space_group_name_H-M   'P 1'
#
loop_
_entity.id
_entity.type
_entity.pdbx_description
1 polymer ?
#
loop_
_entity_poly.entity_id
_entity_poly.type
_entity_poly.pdbx_seq_one_letter_code
_entity_poly.pdbx_strand_id
1 'polypeptide(L)'
;DMHGFTKKREDSKEIIFGLLYLKALNFVDKKLGCIQLSSELSKHFSVDNGIIRTSYNKYYPGGYIIYKYKDKENVNAIMIEVEKKIRIDKNLRRSLIKSLFIAIKNILREYLG
;
A
#
# COMPACT_ATOMS: atom_id res chain seq x y z
N ASP A 1 1.20 -5.53 5.89
CA ASP A 1 2.31 -5.10 6.75
C ASP A 1 2.37 -3.58 6.72
N MET A 2 2.34 -2.91 7.88
CA MET A 2 2.24 -1.45 7.95
C MET A 2 3.39 -0.87 8.77
N HIS A 3 4.12 0.05 8.17
CA HIS A 3 5.31 0.68 8.74
C HIS A 3 5.23 2.19 8.63
N GLY A 4 6.14 2.86 9.33
CA GLY A 4 6.26 4.30 9.32
C GLY A 4 7.66 4.73 8.93
N PHE A 5 7.76 5.67 8.00
CA PHE A 5 9.02 6.35 7.69
C PHE A 5 8.96 7.83 8.07
N THR A 6 10.12 8.50 8.02
CA THR A 6 10.22 9.95 8.24
C THR A 6 11.06 10.54 7.12
N LYS A 7 10.52 11.51 6.38
CA LYS A 7 11.30 12.28 5.39
C LYS A 7 11.94 13.50 6.06
N LYS A 8 13.04 13.98 5.47
CA LYS A 8 13.67 15.25 5.86
C LYS A 8 12.83 16.49 5.49
N ARG A 9 11.89 16.37 4.55
CA ARG A 9 10.92 17.44 4.21
C ARG A 9 9.68 17.32 5.11
N GLU A 10 9.36 18.40 5.80
CA GLU A 10 8.29 18.47 6.81
C GLU A 10 6.86 18.47 6.23
N ASP A 11 6.71 18.69 4.92
CA ASP A 11 5.41 18.91 4.29
C ASP A 11 4.80 17.66 3.63
N SER A 12 5.59 16.61 3.42
CA SER A 12 5.20 15.42 2.67
C SER A 12 3.98 14.70 3.28
N LYS A 13 3.06 14.26 2.41
CA LYS A 13 1.91 13.39 2.74
C LYS A 13 1.98 12.14 1.88
N GLU A 14 3.07 11.42 2.03
CA GLU A 14 3.41 10.33 1.12
C GLU A 14 3.16 8.96 1.73
N ILE A 15 2.70 8.07 0.87
CA ILE A 15 2.53 6.65 1.14
C ILE A 15 3.35 5.91 0.11
N ILE A 16 4.19 4.99 0.56
CA ILE A 16 4.98 4.13 -0.32
C ILE A 16 4.44 2.72 -0.18
N PHE A 17 4.08 2.09 -1.29
CA PHE A 17 3.86 0.65 -1.32
C PHE A 17 5.21 -0.05 -1.40
N GLY A 18 5.59 -0.68 -0.28
CA GLY A 18 6.71 -1.60 -0.29
C GLY A 18 6.30 -2.94 -0.90
N LEU A 19 7.31 -3.65 -1.43
CA LEU A 19 7.25 -4.89 -2.21
C LEU A 19 5.97 -5.74 -2.06
N LEU A 20 5.34 -6.03 -3.21
CA LEU A 20 4.03 -6.67 -3.33
C LEU A 20 4.17 -8.17 -3.67
N TYR A 21 3.64 -9.06 -2.83
CA TYR A 21 3.50 -10.49 -3.15
C TYR A 21 2.02 -10.84 -3.33
N LEU A 22 1.58 -10.91 -4.59
CA LEU A 22 0.17 -11.09 -4.97
C LEU A 22 -0.05 -12.48 -5.57
N LYS A 23 0.26 -13.54 -4.82
CA LYS A 23 0.09 -14.92 -5.30
C LYS A 23 -1.31 -15.51 -5.00
N ALA A 24 -2.06 -15.01 -4.00
CA ALA A 24 -3.42 -15.52 -3.68
C ALA A 24 -4.44 -15.38 -4.80
N LEU A 25 -4.34 -14.25 -5.47
CA LEU A 25 -5.31 -13.89 -6.47
C LEU A 25 -4.73 -14.47 -7.75
N ASN A 26 -5.40 -15.49 -8.28
CA ASN A 26 -5.19 -15.99 -9.62
C ASN A 26 -5.66 -14.89 -10.59
N PHE A 27 -4.84 -13.86 -10.64
CA PHE A 27 -5.11 -12.62 -11.33
C PHE A 27 -4.63 -12.82 -12.76
N VAL A 28 -5.59 -12.90 -13.66
CA VAL A 28 -5.41 -12.39 -15.02
C VAL A 28 -5.06 -10.87 -14.97
N ASP A 29 -5.23 -10.21 -13.81
CA ASP A 29 -5.01 -8.77 -13.64
C ASP A 29 -4.36 -8.36 -12.30
N LYS A 30 -3.09 -8.77 -12.03
CA LYS A 30 -2.38 -8.57 -10.74
C LYS A 30 -2.31 -7.09 -10.31
N LYS A 31 -2.59 -6.21 -11.26
CA LYS A 31 -2.66 -4.77 -11.11
C LYS A 31 -3.92 -4.31 -10.39
N LEU A 32 -5.06 -5.01 -10.44
CA LEU A 32 -6.35 -4.46 -10.04
C LEU A 32 -6.45 -4.11 -8.53
N GLY A 33 -6.06 -5.03 -7.64
CA GLY A 33 -6.09 -4.75 -6.19
C GLY A 33 -5.12 -3.63 -5.77
N CYS A 34 -3.94 -3.58 -6.40
CA CYS A 34 -2.99 -2.49 -6.18
C CYS A 34 -3.44 -1.17 -6.82
N ILE A 35 -4.11 -1.22 -7.97
CA ILE A 35 -4.73 -0.07 -8.64
C ILE A 35 -5.83 0.48 -7.74
N GLN A 36 -6.66 -0.35 -7.11
CA GLN A 36 -7.72 0.13 -6.24
C GLN A 36 -7.19 0.75 -4.96
N LEU A 37 -6.21 0.13 -4.32
CA LEU A 37 -5.51 0.72 -3.19
C LEU A 37 -4.81 2.03 -3.58
N SER A 38 -4.07 2.03 -4.69
CA SER A 38 -3.38 3.23 -5.17
C SER A 38 -4.37 4.34 -5.54
N SER A 39 -5.44 4.01 -6.28
CA SER A 39 -6.45 4.97 -6.75
C SER A 39 -7.17 5.64 -5.60
N GLU A 40 -7.57 4.85 -4.58
CA GLU A 40 -8.27 5.40 -3.42
C GLU A 40 -7.33 6.24 -2.53
N LEU A 41 -6.09 5.80 -2.31
CA LEU A 41 -5.12 6.55 -1.51
C LEU A 41 -4.64 7.82 -2.22
N SER A 42 -4.49 7.80 -3.56
CA SER A 42 -4.06 8.96 -4.36
C SER A 42 -5.04 10.14 -4.30
N LYS A 43 -6.28 9.93 -3.82
CA LYS A 43 -7.25 11.02 -3.58
C LYS A 43 -6.84 11.96 -2.44
N HIS A 44 -6.01 11.47 -1.52
CA HIS A 44 -5.66 12.18 -0.28
C HIS A 44 -4.16 12.26 0.00
N PHE A 45 -3.37 11.41 -0.67
CA PHE A 45 -1.95 11.24 -0.42
C PHE A 45 -1.17 11.20 -1.73
N SER A 46 0.12 11.56 -1.66
CA SER A 46 1.05 11.22 -2.73
C SER A 46 1.39 9.74 -2.60
N VAL A 47 1.04 8.93 -3.59
CA VAL A 47 1.26 7.48 -3.54
C VAL A 47 2.40 7.10 -4.47
N ASP A 48 3.45 6.53 -3.89
CA ASP A 48 4.48 5.82 -4.61
C ASP A 48 4.09 4.35 -4.69
N ASN A 49 3.56 3.95 -5.84
CA ASN A 49 3.01 2.61 -6.03
C ASN A 49 4.10 1.55 -6.29
N GLY A 50 5.37 1.95 -6.39
CA GLY A 50 6.49 1.05 -6.64
C GLY A 50 6.48 0.32 -7.99
N ILE A 51 5.46 0.52 -8.83
CA ILE A 51 5.32 -0.05 -10.18
C ILE A 51 6.24 0.72 -11.14
N ILE A 52 6.38 2.02 -10.93
CA ILE A 52 7.41 2.86 -11.55
C ILE A 52 8.53 2.95 -10.52
N ARG A 53 9.73 2.44 -10.83
CA ARG A 53 10.90 2.51 -9.94
C ARG A 53 11.24 3.96 -9.59
N THR A 54 10.70 4.47 -8.50
CA THR A 54 11.23 5.66 -7.84
C THR A 54 12.44 5.27 -6.99
N SER A 55 13.26 6.25 -6.61
CA SER A 55 14.40 6.07 -5.72
C SER A 55 14.03 5.55 -4.31
N TYR A 56 12.74 5.51 -3.94
CA TYR A 56 12.28 5.13 -2.60
C TYR A 56 12.02 3.63 -2.43
N ASN A 57 11.62 2.94 -3.50
CA ASN A 57 11.54 1.47 -3.51
C ASN A 57 12.88 0.78 -3.20
N LYS A 58 14.01 1.48 -3.42
CA LYS A 58 15.34 1.02 -3.06
C LYS A 58 15.57 0.97 -1.52
N TYR A 59 14.89 1.85 -0.77
CA TYR A 59 15.07 1.97 0.69
C TYR A 59 14.04 1.18 1.49
N TYR A 60 12.90 0.82 0.90
CA TYR A 60 11.84 0.03 1.54
C TYR A 60 11.41 -1.17 0.70
N PRO A 61 12.32 -2.13 0.44
CA PRO A 61 12.09 -3.23 -0.49
C PRO A 61 11.22 -4.35 0.13
N GLY A 62 10.30 -4.08 1.05
CA GLY A 62 9.52 -5.14 1.69
C GLY A 62 10.29 -5.87 2.78
N GLY A 63 9.71 -5.95 3.98
CA GLY A 63 10.33 -6.62 5.12
C GLY A 63 10.30 -8.15 5.04
N TYR A 64 11.11 -8.80 5.87
CA TYR A 64 11.17 -10.25 6.07
C TYR A 64 9.79 -10.90 6.32
N ILE A 65 8.86 -10.19 6.94
CA ILE A 65 7.49 -10.68 7.21
C ILE A 65 6.76 -10.99 5.90
N ILE A 66 6.83 -10.10 4.92
CA ILE A 66 6.07 -10.23 3.68
C ILE A 66 6.68 -11.31 2.78
N TYR A 67 8.01 -11.45 2.83
CA TYR A 67 8.75 -12.51 2.16
C TYR A 67 8.27 -13.91 2.57
N LYS A 68 7.82 -14.13 3.81
CA LYS A 68 7.28 -15.43 4.26
C LYS A 68 6.06 -15.87 3.46
N TYR A 69 5.35 -14.94 2.84
CA TYR A 69 4.15 -15.20 2.05
C TYR A 69 4.45 -15.31 0.55
N LYS A 70 5.71 -15.16 0.12
CA LYS A 70 6.08 -15.15 -1.30
C LYS A 70 5.64 -16.40 -2.06
N ASP A 71 5.52 -17.56 -1.40
CA ASP A 71 5.18 -18.85 -2.01
C ASP A 71 3.83 -19.39 -1.54
N LYS A 72 3.02 -18.54 -0.88
CA LYS A 72 1.69 -18.92 -0.42
C LYS A 72 0.65 -18.58 -1.50
N GLU A 73 0.16 -19.62 -2.17
CA GLU A 73 -0.75 -19.53 -3.33
C GLU A 73 -2.13 -18.93 -3.02
N ASN A 74 -2.50 -18.78 -1.75
CA ASN A 74 -3.77 -18.21 -1.31
C ASN A 74 -3.58 -17.00 -0.38
N VAL A 75 -2.38 -16.38 -0.38
CA VAL A 75 -2.11 -15.16 0.41
C VAL A 75 -1.59 -13.99 -0.44
N ASN A 76 -2.25 -12.83 -0.30
CA ASN A 76 -1.72 -11.57 -0.80
C ASN A 76 -1.07 -10.86 0.37
N ALA A 77 0.12 -10.35 0.16
CA ALA A 77 0.86 -9.63 1.16
C ALA A 77 1.37 -8.32 0.57
N ILE A 78 1.02 -7.21 1.25
CA ILE A 78 1.30 -5.84 0.84
C ILE A 78 2.03 -5.15 1.99
N MET A 79 3.11 -4.42 1.68
CA MET A 79 3.70 -3.45 2.61
C MET A 79 3.16 -2.06 2.32
N ILE A 80 2.85 -1.31 3.37
CA ILE A 80 2.58 0.12 3.26
C ILE A 80 3.48 0.85 4.24
N GLU A 81 4.27 1.77 3.71
CA GLU A 81 5.11 2.69 4.46
C GLU A 81 4.41 4.05 4.52
N VAL A 82 4.20 4.56 5.73
CA VAL A 82 3.41 5.77 5.97
C VAL A 82 4.27 6.87 6.57
N GLU A 83 4.32 8.03 5.91
CA GLU A 83 5.11 9.18 6.36
C GLU A 83 4.66 9.67 7.76
N LYS A 84 5.59 10.18 8.56
CA LYS A 84 5.39 10.60 9.96
C LYS A 84 4.22 11.57 10.12
N LYS A 85 4.10 12.56 9.24
CA LYS A 85 3.03 13.57 9.22
C LYS A 85 1.65 12.92 9.17
N ILE A 86 1.45 11.92 8.30
CA ILE A 86 0.18 11.19 8.21
C ILE A 86 -0.08 10.44 9.52
N ARG A 87 0.97 9.87 10.14
CA ARG A 87 0.84 9.10 11.39
C ARG A 87 0.52 9.97 12.59
N ILE A 88 1.07 11.18 12.68
CA ILE A 88 0.85 12.09 13.82
C ILE A 88 -0.42 12.93 13.66
N ASP A 89 -0.72 13.41 12.46
CA ASP A 89 -1.91 14.22 12.18
C ASP A 89 -3.18 13.35 12.22
N LYS A 90 -4.09 13.69 13.13
CA LYS A 90 -5.33 12.94 13.37
C LYS A 90 -6.25 12.91 12.15
N ASN A 91 -6.32 13.99 11.38
CA ASN A 91 -7.19 14.08 10.21
C ASN A 91 -6.61 13.27 9.05
N LEU A 92 -5.30 13.38 8.80
CA LEU A 92 -4.63 12.56 7.79
C LEU A 92 -4.70 11.08 8.12
N ARG A 93 -4.50 10.69 9.39
CA ARG A 93 -4.63 9.30 9.82
C ARG A 93 -6.04 8.75 9.64
N ARG A 94 -7.07 9.57 9.88
CA ARG A 94 -8.48 9.20 9.61
C ARG A 94 -8.73 9.01 8.13
N SER A 95 -8.24 9.91 7.28
CA SER A 95 -8.32 9.77 5.82
C SER A 95 -7.65 8.50 5.34
N LEU A 96 -6.47 8.15 5.88
CA LEU A 96 -5.75 6.93 5.55
C LEU A 96 -6.59 5.68 5.86
N ILE A 97 -7.09 5.57 7.09
CA ILE A 97 -7.91 4.42 7.51
C ILE A 97 -9.16 4.30 6.64
N LYS A 98 -9.84 5.43 6.37
CA LYS A 98 -11.05 5.45 5.54
C LYS A 98 -10.75 4.98 4.11
N SER A 99 -9.69 5.50 3.49
CA SER A 99 -9.28 5.12 2.14
C SER A 99 -8.89 3.65 2.05
N LEU A 100 -8.14 3.12 3.03
CA LEU A 100 -7.80 1.69 3.07
C LEU A 100 -9.06 0.83 3.18
N PHE A 101 -10.01 1.21 4.03
CA PHE A 101 -11.26 0.47 4.20
C PHE A 101 -12.10 0.46 2.91
N ILE A 102 -12.23 1.62 2.24
CA ILE A 102 -12.95 1.74 0.97
C ILE A 102 -12.29 0.87 -0.11
N ALA A 103 -10.96 0.95 -0.23
CA ALA A 103 -10.22 0.15 -1.22
C ALA A 103 -10.41 -1.35 -0.99
N ILE A 104 -10.21 -1.83 0.24
CA ILE A 104 -10.38 -3.26 0.58
C ILE A 104 -11.83 -3.70 0.33
N LYS A 105 -12.82 -2.88 0.71
CA LYS A 105 -14.23 -3.18 0.45
C LYS A 105 -14.51 -3.33 -1.06
N ASN A 106 -13.94 -2.47 -1.89
CA ASN A 106 -14.11 -2.55 -3.35
C ASN A 106 -13.45 -3.81 -3.92
N ILE A 107 -12.22 -4.13 -3.48
CA ILE A 107 -11.52 -5.36 -3.86
C ILE A 107 -12.39 -6.59 -3.54
N LEU A 108 -12.94 -6.65 -2.33
CA LEU A 108 -13.76 -7.77 -1.88
C LEU A 108 -15.08 -7.87 -2.67
N ARG A 109 -15.72 -6.73 -2.97
CA ARG A 109 -16.97 -6.71 -3.75
C ARG A 109 -16.78 -7.26 -5.15
N GLU A 110 -15.67 -6.92 -5.81
CA GLU A 110 -15.36 -7.41 -7.15
C GLU A 110 -14.88 -8.86 -7.15
N TYR A 111 -14.40 -9.38 -6.02
CA TYR A 111 -13.97 -10.78 -5.90
C TYR A 111 -15.11 -11.73 -5.51
N LEU A 112 -16.07 -11.26 -4.72
CA LEU A 112 -17.16 -12.08 -4.17
C LEU A 112 -18.50 -11.90 -4.88
N GLY A 113 -18.65 -10.86 -5.71
CA GLY A 113 -19.83 -10.58 -6.52
C GLY A 113 -19.61 -11.03 -7.96
#